data_AF-A0A3L9Z1K3-F1
#
_entry.id   AF-A0A3L9Z1K3-F1
#
_cell.length_a   1.000
_cell.length_b   1.000
_cell.length_c   1.000
_cell.angle_alpha   90.00
_cell.angle_beta   90.00
_cell.angle_gamma   90.00
#
_symmetry.space_group_name_H-M   'P 1'
#
loop_
_entity.id
_entity.type
_entity.pdbx_description
1 polymer ?
#
loop_
_entity_poly.entity_id
_entity_poly.type
_entity_poly.pdbx_seq_one_letter_code
_entity_poly.pdbx_strand_id
1 'polypeptide(L)'
;MRNIILGLLLLGVAANGQNTVPTDYFSNPLEIPLILAGSFGELRSNHFHSGLDIKTQQKEGIPIYAPADGFVKRIKVGHYGYGKALYIKHPNGYSTVYAHLQKYAGAIEAYVKKSQYDNESYEIELFPDASTLNVSKGDIIGYTGNSGSSGGPHLHYEIRDGASRPMNPMLFGVEIPDTKHPLVYTIMGYPIGESAQINQSQNPVKLRLILQKDGTYKVENIIAFGRIGFGIATNDQQDGASNKNGVYEIKTAYNGEEKFEVLFEKFSFDETRYLNRYIDYGYFQNNKSRIQKLFRESNNPLSIIKYENDSGYLDVQDGFTSTYSIEVKDYKGNTVIISIPIEGKNLEILEPKIDATTEDFIYADHATSITKGKFSIYIPANSLYEDTFLKIEAKGDTLTFHEDVIPIHRNITLSVDASNYNESDKDKLFLGRLNYRGEPYYNSTSRKGDKLTARTRTFGDYALVVDTIVPTIKPFNFSSDKWISKNETLQLKIEDDLSGIKSYRATVNGKFILMEYNYKTDVLTYDFDDNISEEGENNLKLIVIDNVGNSATFEATFFRKNT
;
A
#
# COMPACT_ATOMS: atom_id res chain seq x y z
N MET A 1 -72.43 7.35 -31.92
CA MET A 1 -71.58 6.87 -30.81
C MET A 1 -70.79 5.68 -31.32
N ARG A 2 -69.50 5.86 -31.58
CA ARG A 2 -68.62 4.82 -32.15
C ARG A 2 -67.37 4.79 -31.27
N ASN A 3 -67.37 3.87 -30.29
CA ASN A 3 -66.26 3.69 -29.36
C ASN A 3 -65.20 2.81 -30.04
N ILE A 4 -64.00 3.37 -30.22
CA ILE A 4 -62.79 2.65 -30.61
C ILE A 4 -62.04 2.35 -29.31
N ILE A 5 -61.88 1.07 -29.00
CA ILE A 5 -61.04 0.58 -27.90
C ILE A 5 -59.61 0.53 -28.42
N LEU A 6 -58.72 1.32 -27.85
CA LEU A 6 -57.28 1.24 -28.05
C LEU A 6 -56.67 0.48 -26.87
N GLY A 7 -56.16 -0.73 -27.11
CA GLY A 7 -55.34 -1.46 -26.15
C GLY A 7 -53.88 -1.02 -26.28
N LEU A 8 -53.30 -0.49 -25.20
CA LEU A 8 -51.86 -0.27 -25.07
C LEU A 8 -51.24 -1.48 -24.34
N LEU A 9 -50.47 -2.29 -25.07
CA LEU A 9 -49.54 -3.24 -24.50
C LEU A 9 -48.27 -2.49 -24.06
N LEU A 10 -48.00 -2.45 -22.76
CA LEU A 10 -46.71 -2.07 -22.20
C LEU A 10 -45.82 -3.33 -22.13
N LEU A 11 -44.92 -3.47 -23.11
CA LEU A 11 -43.80 -4.40 -23.04
C LEU A 11 -42.73 -3.79 -22.13
N GLY A 12 -42.67 -4.26 -20.88
CA GLY A 12 -41.55 -3.99 -19.98
C GLY A 12 -40.33 -4.79 -20.44
N VAL A 13 -39.32 -4.09 -20.98
CA VAL A 13 -38.00 -4.67 -21.21
C VAL A 13 -37.27 -4.69 -19.86
N ALA A 14 -37.21 -5.86 -19.24
CA ALA A 14 -36.29 -6.10 -18.13
C ALA A 14 -34.85 -6.11 -18.68
N ALA A 15 -34.17 -4.97 -18.58
CA ALA A 15 -32.73 -4.90 -18.83
C ALA A 15 -32.00 -5.59 -17.66
N ASN A 16 -31.75 -6.89 -17.79
CA ASN A 16 -30.75 -7.59 -16.98
C ASN A 16 -29.36 -7.17 -17.45
N GLY A 17 -28.89 -6.02 -16.98
CA GLY A 17 -27.52 -5.57 -17.17
C GLY A 17 -26.55 -6.27 -16.23
N GLN A 18 -26.34 -7.57 -16.38
CA GLN A 18 -25.07 -8.15 -15.93
C GLN A 18 -24.04 -7.75 -16.99
N ASN A 19 -23.36 -6.63 -16.79
CA ASN A 19 -22.18 -6.29 -17.57
C ASN A 19 -21.11 -7.34 -17.26
N THR A 20 -21.08 -8.40 -18.06
CA THR A 20 -20.00 -9.39 -18.03
C THR A 20 -18.69 -8.67 -18.33
N VAL A 21 -17.66 -8.92 -17.51
CA VAL A 21 -16.33 -8.37 -17.72
C VAL A 21 -15.80 -8.82 -19.09
N PRO A 22 -15.29 -7.93 -19.96
CA PRO A 22 -14.81 -8.32 -21.27
C PRO A 22 -13.47 -9.05 -21.15
N THR A 23 -13.37 -10.25 -21.72
CA THR A 23 -12.19 -11.13 -21.63
C THR A 23 -11.25 -11.06 -22.84
N ASP A 24 -11.67 -10.43 -23.93
CA ASP A 24 -10.94 -10.36 -25.21
C ASP A 24 -10.62 -8.93 -25.67
N TYR A 25 -11.07 -7.93 -24.90
CA TYR A 25 -10.88 -6.52 -25.24
C TYR A 25 -9.42 -6.07 -25.04
N PHE A 26 -8.83 -6.42 -23.90
CA PHE A 26 -7.48 -6.02 -23.51
C PHE A 26 -6.45 -7.08 -23.91
N SER A 27 -5.46 -6.72 -24.73
CA SER A 27 -4.27 -7.57 -24.93
C SER A 27 -3.29 -7.46 -23.76
N ASN A 28 -2.29 -8.35 -23.73
CA ASN A 28 -1.24 -8.27 -22.72
C ASN A 28 -0.43 -6.97 -22.88
N PRO A 29 -0.05 -6.31 -21.77
CA PRO A 29 0.72 -5.07 -21.82
C PRO A 29 2.21 -5.29 -22.11
N LEU A 30 2.69 -6.54 -22.10
CA LEU A 30 4.08 -6.92 -22.37
C LEU A 30 4.13 -8.14 -23.30
N GLU A 31 5.13 -8.18 -24.17
CA GLU A 31 5.41 -9.31 -25.07
C GLU A 31 6.49 -10.26 -24.50
N ILE A 32 6.34 -10.60 -23.22
CA ILE A 32 7.18 -11.58 -22.52
C ILE A 32 6.29 -12.55 -21.73
N PRO A 33 6.80 -13.71 -21.29
CA PRO A 33 6.06 -14.57 -20.38
C PRO A 33 5.64 -13.81 -19.11
N LEU A 34 4.35 -13.85 -18.79
CA LEU A 34 3.81 -13.15 -17.64
C LEU A 34 4.03 -13.99 -16.37
N ILE A 35 5.00 -13.57 -15.56
CA ILE A 35 5.30 -14.17 -14.25
C ILE A 35 5.11 -13.07 -13.20
N LEU A 36 4.35 -13.37 -12.15
CA LEU A 36 4.01 -12.38 -11.13
C LEU A 36 5.04 -12.29 -10.01
N ALA A 37 5.27 -11.06 -9.54
CA ALA A 37 5.89 -10.74 -8.27
C ALA A 37 4.85 -10.44 -7.17
N GLY A 38 3.63 -10.08 -7.56
CA GLY A 38 2.48 -9.73 -6.72
C GLY A 38 1.19 -9.84 -7.53
N SER A 39 0.12 -10.36 -6.93
CA SER A 39 -1.20 -10.51 -7.55
C SER A 39 -2.22 -9.52 -6.95
N PHE A 40 -3.39 -9.42 -7.58
CA PHE A 40 -4.48 -8.58 -7.08
C PHE A 40 -4.98 -9.10 -5.73
N GLY A 41 -5.32 -8.19 -4.81
CA GLY A 41 -5.87 -8.55 -3.50
C GLY A 41 -4.82 -9.01 -2.48
N GLU A 42 -3.54 -9.09 -2.86
CA GLU A 42 -2.45 -9.39 -1.92
C GLU A 42 -2.46 -8.40 -0.75
N LEU A 43 -2.28 -8.90 0.47
CA LEU A 43 -2.25 -8.08 1.67
C LEU A 43 -0.93 -7.28 1.70
N ARG A 44 -1.02 -5.94 1.64
CA ARG A 44 0.12 -5.04 1.89
C ARG A 44 -0.04 -4.36 3.25
N SER A 45 0.96 -3.60 3.70
CA SER A 45 1.03 -3.13 5.09
C SER A 45 -0.15 -2.28 5.57
N ASN A 46 -0.90 -1.66 4.65
CA ASN A 46 -2.03 -0.79 4.99
C ASN A 46 -3.11 -0.75 3.89
N HIS A 47 -3.06 -1.66 2.91
CA HIS A 47 -3.97 -1.70 1.75
C HIS A 47 -3.87 -3.05 1.03
N PHE A 48 -4.84 -3.35 0.17
CA PHE A 48 -4.75 -4.47 -0.78
C PHE A 48 -4.02 -4.05 -2.04
N HIS A 49 -3.24 -4.94 -2.62
CA HIS A 49 -2.59 -4.72 -3.90
C HIS A 49 -3.63 -4.60 -5.03
N SER A 50 -3.58 -3.50 -5.79
CA SER A 50 -4.63 -3.09 -6.74
C SER A 50 -4.46 -3.56 -8.18
N GLY A 51 -3.43 -4.37 -8.45
CA GLY A 51 -3.12 -4.83 -9.80
C GLY A 51 -2.26 -6.09 -9.81
N LEU A 52 -1.55 -6.27 -10.91
CA LEU A 52 -0.55 -7.31 -11.10
C LEU A 52 0.83 -6.67 -11.15
N ASP A 53 1.78 -7.18 -10.35
CA ASP A 53 3.19 -6.83 -10.46
C ASP A 53 3.85 -7.86 -11.38
N ILE A 54 4.00 -7.54 -12.67
CA ILE A 54 4.54 -8.45 -13.69
C ILE A 54 6.06 -8.30 -13.75
N LYS A 55 6.79 -9.39 -13.50
CA LYS A 55 8.26 -9.40 -13.51
C LYS A 55 8.82 -9.09 -14.90
N THR A 56 9.89 -8.32 -14.92
CA THR A 56 10.58 -7.91 -16.16
C THR A 56 11.95 -8.56 -16.31
N GLN A 57 12.06 -9.83 -15.88
CA GLN A 57 13.29 -10.62 -15.98
C GLN A 57 14.53 -9.91 -15.37
N GLN A 58 14.32 -9.17 -14.28
CA GLN A 58 15.35 -8.36 -13.59
C GLN A 58 15.91 -7.20 -14.44
N LYS A 59 15.18 -6.73 -15.45
CA LYS A 59 15.60 -5.65 -16.35
C LYS A 59 14.58 -4.52 -16.37
N GLU A 60 15.07 -3.31 -16.54
CA GLU A 60 14.28 -2.14 -16.95
C GLU A 60 14.32 -2.01 -18.47
N GLY A 61 13.46 -1.17 -19.04
CA GLY A 61 13.49 -0.82 -20.46
C GLY A 61 12.70 -1.75 -21.39
N ILE A 62 11.96 -2.74 -20.87
CA ILE A 62 11.07 -3.57 -21.71
C ILE A 62 9.89 -2.70 -22.18
N PRO A 63 9.56 -2.67 -23.50
CA PRO A 63 8.42 -1.92 -24.02
C PRO A 63 7.10 -2.34 -23.40
N ILE A 64 6.26 -1.35 -23.08
CA ILE A 64 4.90 -1.52 -22.61
C ILE A 64 3.96 -1.15 -23.76
N TYR A 65 3.00 -2.01 -24.06
CA TYR A 65 2.06 -1.87 -25.15
C TYR A 65 0.66 -1.48 -24.64
N ALA A 66 -0.02 -0.60 -25.37
CA ALA A 66 -1.42 -0.28 -25.12
C ALA A 66 -2.30 -1.52 -25.40
N PRO A 67 -3.07 -2.00 -24.41
CA PRO A 67 -3.85 -3.23 -24.53
C PRO A 67 -5.13 -3.04 -25.36
N ALA A 68 -5.58 -1.80 -25.53
CA ALA A 68 -6.73 -1.39 -26.31
C ALA A 68 -6.62 0.10 -26.67
N ASP A 69 -7.41 0.53 -27.64
CA ASP A 69 -7.52 1.94 -28.03
C ASP A 69 -8.00 2.81 -26.86
N GLY A 70 -7.55 4.06 -26.82
CA GLY A 70 -7.96 5.01 -25.80
C GLY A 70 -7.20 6.33 -25.86
N PHE A 71 -7.22 7.05 -24.75
CA PHE A 71 -6.45 8.27 -24.57
C PHE A 71 -5.83 8.34 -23.18
N VAL A 72 -4.71 9.04 -23.06
CA VAL A 72 -4.04 9.28 -21.78
C VAL A 72 -4.86 10.29 -20.98
N LYS A 73 -5.50 9.81 -19.91
CA LYS A 73 -6.36 10.62 -19.03
C LYS A 73 -5.59 11.28 -17.89
N ARG A 74 -4.51 10.64 -17.43
CA ARG A 74 -3.70 11.13 -16.30
C ARG A 74 -2.27 10.63 -16.43
N ILE A 75 -1.33 11.50 -16.07
CA ILE A 75 0.08 11.16 -15.88
C ILE A 75 0.48 11.62 -14.49
N LYS A 76 1.25 10.81 -13.77
CA LYS A 76 1.82 11.19 -12.48
C LYS A 76 3.29 10.82 -12.44
N VAL A 77 4.14 11.77 -12.04
CA VAL A 77 5.55 11.56 -11.73
C VAL A 77 5.75 11.94 -10.27
N GLY A 78 6.27 11.01 -9.47
CA GLY A 78 6.61 11.24 -8.08
C GLY A 78 7.80 10.41 -7.65
N HIS A 79 8.47 10.82 -6.56
CA HIS A 79 9.60 10.05 -6.01
C HIS A 79 9.15 8.73 -5.37
N TYR A 80 7.93 8.70 -4.83
CA TYR A 80 7.37 7.57 -4.08
C TYR A 80 6.07 7.05 -4.72
N GLY A 81 5.50 6.00 -4.13
CA GLY A 81 4.27 5.39 -4.62
C GLY A 81 4.48 4.77 -6.00
N TYR A 82 3.65 5.14 -6.98
CA TYR A 82 3.72 4.56 -8.33
C TYR A 82 4.90 5.06 -9.17
N GLY A 83 5.68 6.05 -8.70
CA GLY A 83 6.77 6.60 -9.49
C GLY A 83 6.25 7.36 -10.70
N LYS A 84 6.79 7.04 -11.87
CA LYS A 84 6.23 7.42 -13.17
C LYS A 84 5.06 6.49 -13.48
N ALA A 85 3.87 7.07 -13.65
CA ALA A 85 2.63 6.34 -13.85
C ALA A 85 1.78 6.94 -14.97
N LEU A 86 1.19 6.06 -15.78
CA LEU A 86 0.34 6.38 -16.92
C LEU A 86 -1.05 5.78 -16.74
N TYR A 87 -2.09 6.57 -17.02
CA TYR A 87 -3.48 6.16 -16.92
C TYR A 87 -4.16 6.36 -18.29
N ILE A 88 -4.63 5.28 -18.89
CA ILE A 88 -5.35 5.32 -20.16
C ILE A 88 -6.83 5.10 -19.90
N LYS A 89 -7.69 5.90 -20.53
CA LYS A 89 -9.15 5.71 -20.53
C LYS A 89 -9.57 5.09 -21.85
N HIS A 90 -10.36 4.03 -21.78
CA HIS A 90 -10.83 3.28 -22.93
C HIS A 90 -12.29 3.60 -23.27
N PRO A 91 -12.70 3.49 -24.55
CA PRO A 91 -14.08 3.70 -24.98
C PRO A 91 -15.11 2.80 -24.28
N ASN A 92 -14.72 1.61 -23.84
CA ASN A 92 -15.61 0.67 -23.13
C ASN A 92 -15.91 1.07 -21.66
N GLY A 93 -15.37 2.20 -21.18
CA GLY A 93 -15.64 2.72 -19.84
C GLY A 93 -14.66 2.27 -18.75
N TYR A 94 -13.70 1.40 -19.06
CA TYR A 94 -12.62 1.02 -18.15
C TYR A 94 -11.38 1.91 -18.32
N SER A 95 -10.45 1.82 -17.38
CA SER A 95 -9.14 2.45 -17.46
C SER A 95 -8.05 1.44 -17.14
N THR A 96 -6.90 1.55 -17.80
CA THR A 96 -5.69 0.82 -17.45
C THR A 96 -4.68 1.74 -16.79
N VAL A 97 -3.89 1.19 -15.87
CA VAL A 97 -2.84 1.92 -15.16
C VAL A 97 -1.53 1.16 -15.27
N TYR A 98 -0.46 1.91 -15.52
CA TYR A 98 0.90 1.42 -15.62
C TYR A 98 1.73 2.23 -14.64
N ALA A 99 2.49 1.56 -13.77
CA ALA A 99 3.32 2.21 -12.78
C ALA A 99 4.73 1.63 -12.74
N HIS A 100 5.62 2.35 -12.04
CA HIS A 100 7.05 2.09 -11.94
C HIS A 100 7.80 2.22 -13.27
N LEU A 101 7.31 3.05 -14.20
CA LEU A 101 7.92 3.21 -15.52
C LEU A 101 9.33 3.80 -15.40
N GLN A 102 10.22 3.39 -16.31
CA GLN A 102 11.52 4.03 -16.48
C GLN A 102 11.36 5.37 -17.21
N LYS A 103 10.60 5.35 -18.32
CA LYS A 103 10.25 6.51 -19.14
C LYS A 103 8.98 6.24 -19.94
N TYR A 104 8.34 7.30 -20.42
CA TYR A 104 7.22 7.20 -21.36
C TYR A 104 7.74 7.09 -22.79
N ALA A 105 6.84 6.87 -23.76
CA ALA A 105 7.21 6.76 -25.17
C ALA A 105 6.69 7.95 -26.00
N GLY A 106 7.49 8.36 -27.00
CA GLY A 106 7.10 9.31 -28.03
C GLY A 106 6.49 10.61 -27.50
N ALA A 107 5.28 10.95 -27.99
CA ALA A 107 4.58 12.18 -27.64
C ALA A 107 4.26 12.31 -26.14
N ILE A 108 4.10 11.19 -25.42
CA ILE A 108 3.82 11.19 -23.99
C ILE A 108 5.04 11.71 -23.22
N GLU A 109 6.24 11.20 -23.54
CA GLU A 109 7.49 11.65 -22.91
C GLU A 109 7.74 13.13 -23.18
N ALA A 110 7.59 13.56 -24.43
CA ALA A 110 7.77 14.96 -24.82
C ALA A 110 6.80 15.90 -24.07
N TYR A 111 5.54 15.49 -23.93
CA TYR A 111 4.53 16.25 -23.19
C TYR A 111 4.88 16.38 -21.70
N VAL A 112 5.35 15.30 -21.07
CA VAL A 112 5.76 15.28 -19.67
C VAL A 112 6.99 16.15 -19.45
N LYS A 113 8.07 15.93 -20.21
CA LYS A 113 9.32 16.71 -20.08
C LYS A 113 9.06 18.19 -20.28
N LYS A 114 8.33 18.58 -21.32
CA LYS A 114 7.96 19.99 -21.54
C LYS A 114 7.27 20.58 -20.31
N SER A 115 6.31 19.87 -19.74
CA SER A 115 5.58 20.33 -18.57
C SER A 115 6.47 20.42 -17.32
N GLN A 116 7.40 19.48 -17.12
CA GLN A 116 8.36 19.52 -16.01
C GLN A 116 9.32 20.72 -16.12
N TYR A 117 9.82 21.00 -17.32
CA TYR A 117 10.66 22.17 -17.58
C TYR A 117 9.90 23.50 -17.42
N ASP A 118 8.68 23.59 -17.94
CA ASP A 118 7.83 24.79 -17.80
C ASP A 118 7.53 25.11 -16.32
N ASN A 119 7.47 24.09 -15.46
CA ASN A 119 7.19 24.24 -14.02
C ASN A 119 8.45 24.22 -13.14
N GLU A 120 9.64 24.02 -13.71
CA GLU A 120 10.89 23.72 -12.98
C GLU A 120 10.73 22.65 -11.88
N SER A 121 10.01 21.56 -12.18
CA SER A 121 9.67 20.52 -11.19
C SER A 121 9.80 19.11 -11.75
N TYR A 122 10.46 18.21 -11.00
CA TYR A 122 10.45 16.78 -11.29
C TYR A 122 9.09 16.15 -11.01
N GLU A 123 8.51 16.41 -9.84
CA GLU A 123 7.18 15.88 -9.53
C GLU A 123 6.12 16.66 -10.29
N ILE A 124 5.24 15.94 -10.97
CA ILE A 124 4.17 16.55 -11.76
C ILE A 124 2.97 15.63 -11.85
N GLU A 125 1.79 16.24 -11.93
CA GLU A 125 0.54 15.54 -12.19
C GLU A 125 -0.21 16.26 -13.30
N LEU A 126 -0.53 15.54 -14.37
CA LEU A 126 -1.09 16.09 -15.61
C LEU A 126 -2.39 15.37 -15.95
N PHE A 127 -3.33 16.11 -16.51
CA PHE A 127 -4.62 15.62 -17.00
C PHE A 127 -4.84 16.09 -18.44
N PRO A 128 -4.20 15.45 -19.43
CA PRO A 128 -4.33 15.83 -20.83
C PRO A 128 -5.79 15.74 -21.30
N ASP A 129 -6.19 16.63 -22.21
CA ASP A 129 -7.49 16.52 -22.88
C ASP A 129 -7.55 15.26 -23.73
N ALA A 130 -8.76 14.74 -23.93
CA ALA A 130 -8.98 13.48 -24.65
C ALA A 130 -8.45 13.49 -26.10
N SER A 131 -8.30 14.65 -26.72
CA SER A 131 -7.74 14.79 -28.08
C SER A 131 -6.22 14.96 -28.12
N THR A 132 -5.54 15.14 -26.97
CA THR A 132 -4.12 15.50 -26.92
C THR A 132 -3.21 14.29 -27.10
N LEU A 133 -3.47 13.21 -26.36
CA LEU A 133 -2.62 12.01 -26.32
C LEU A 133 -3.47 10.76 -26.52
N ASN A 134 -3.80 10.48 -27.78
CA ASN A 134 -4.48 9.25 -28.18
C ASN A 134 -3.48 8.09 -28.32
N VAL A 135 -3.95 6.87 -28.05
CA VAL A 135 -3.19 5.63 -28.21
C VAL A 135 -4.07 4.59 -28.90
N SER A 136 -3.45 3.82 -29.78
CA SER A 136 -4.05 2.67 -30.45
C SER A 136 -3.57 1.38 -29.80
N LYS A 137 -4.37 0.32 -29.87
CA LYS A 137 -3.96 -1.01 -29.42
C LYS A 137 -2.64 -1.42 -30.10
N GLY A 138 -1.65 -1.81 -29.29
CA GLY A 138 -0.31 -2.17 -29.76
C GLY A 138 0.69 -1.01 -29.83
N ASP A 139 0.28 0.23 -29.56
CA ASP A 139 1.24 1.34 -29.45
C ASP A 139 2.17 1.13 -28.24
N ILE A 140 3.46 1.45 -28.40
CA ILE A 140 4.37 1.53 -27.26
C ILE A 140 4.04 2.81 -26.50
N ILE A 141 3.67 2.66 -25.23
CA ILE A 141 3.25 3.78 -24.35
C ILE A 141 4.32 4.17 -23.33
N GLY A 142 5.31 3.30 -23.13
CA GLY A 142 6.43 3.54 -22.24
C GLY A 142 7.28 2.30 -22.06
N TYR A 143 8.16 2.35 -21.07
CA TYR A 143 9.11 1.28 -20.79
C TYR A 143 9.09 0.95 -19.31
N THR A 144 9.11 -0.35 -19.01
CA THR A 144 9.16 -0.87 -17.65
C THR A 144 10.38 -0.33 -16.90
N GLY A 145 10.27 -0.17 -15.59
CA GLY A 145 11.32 0.44 -14.79
C GLY A 145 11.29 0.00 -13.34
N ASN A 146 11.86 0.86 -12.50
CA ASN A 146 11.91 0.69 -11.06
C ASN A 146 11.68 2.01 -10.30
N SER A 147 10.98 2.98 -10.93
CA SER A 147 10.69 4.28 -10.30
C SER A 147 9.67 4.15 -9.16
N GLY A 148 9.64 5.11 -8.24
CA GLY A 148 8.74 5.07 -7.10
C GLY A 148 9.07 3.97 -6.07
N SER A 149 8.05 3.60 -5.29
CA SER A 149 8.14 2.61 -4.20
C SER A 149 8.10 1.17 -4.71
N SER A 150 9.15 0.79 -5.43
CA SER A 150 9.35 -0.55 -6.01
C SER A 150 10.60 -1.24 -5.45
N GLY A 151 10.49 -2.53 -5.11
CA GLY A 151 11.61 -3.34 -4.60
C GLY A 151 12.54 -3.90 -5.68
N GLY A 152 12.17 -3.82 -6.95
CA GLY A 152 12.97 -4.28 -8.09
C GLY A 152 12.21 -4.12 -9.41
N PRO A 153 12.87 -4.27 -10.58
CA PRO A 153 12.24 -4.04 -11.87
C PRO A 153 11.00 -4.92 -12.11
N HIS A 154 9.86 -4.27 -12.39
CA HIS A 154 8.59 -4.90 -12.75
C HIS A 154 7.64 -3.88 -13.42
N LEU A 155 6.54 -4.36 -14.00
CA LEU A 155 5.40 -3.54 -14.38
C LEU A 155 4.28 -3.73 -13.37
N HIS A 156 3.85 -2.66 -12.71
CA HIS A 156 2.56 -2.69 -12.00
C HIS A 156 1.44 -2.33 -12.98
N TYR A 157 0.52 -3.26 -13.20
CA TYR A 157 -0.58 -3.15 -14.17
C TYR A 157 -1.94 -3.29 -13.49
N GLU A 158 -2.82 -2.33 -13.70
CA GLU A 158 -4.20 -2.36 -13.18
C GLU A 158 -5.24 -2.20 -14.28
N ILE A 159 -6.44 -2.74 -14.01
CA ILE A 159 -7.67 -2.39 -14.72
C ILE A 159 -8.65 -1.82 -13.69
N ARG A 160 -9.26 -0.68 -14.00
CA ARG A 160 -10.21 0.02 -13.14
C ARG A 160 -11.54 0.20 -13.83
N ASP A 161 -12.63 0.09 -13.07
CA ASP A 161 -13.98 0.38 -13.55
C ASP A 161 -14.24 1.88 -13.74
N GLY A 162 -15.44 2.24 -14.18
CA GLY A 162 -15.84 3.64 -14.40
C GLY A 162 -15.77 4.52 -13.14
N ALA A 163 -15.87 3.93 -11.94
CA ALA A 163 -15.72 4.60 -10.65
C ALA A 163 -14.26 4.62 -10.15
N SER A 164 -13.30 4.23 -11.00
CA SER A 164 -11.88 4.10 -10.68
C SER A 164 -11.57 3.08 -9.58
N ARG A 165 -12.46 2.10 -9.36
CA ARG A 165 -12.20 0.98 -8.45
C ARG A 165 -11.32 -0.06 -9.16
N PRO A 166 -10.21 -0.48 -8.56
CA PRO A 166 -9.35 -1.50 -9.14
C PRO A 166 -10.07 -2.86 -9.15
N MET A 167 -9.87 -3.59 -10.23
CA MET A 167 -10.41 -4.93 -10.46
C MET A 167 -9.26 -5.89 -10.76
N ASN A 168 -9.44 -7.17 -10.42
CA ASN A 168 -8.47 -8.20 -10.74
C ASN A 168 -8.27 -8.29 -12.26
N PRO A 169 -7.09 -7.94 -12.82
CA PRO A 169 -6.88 -7.94 -14.27
C PRO A 169 -7.03 -9.31 -14.92
N MET A 170 -6.91 -10.40 -14.15
CA MET A 170 -7.10 -11.76 -14.66
C MET A 170 -8.56 -11.98 -15.13
N LEU A 171 -9.54 -11.27 -14.55
CA LEU A 171 -10.95 -11.29 -14.98
C LEU A 171 -11.15 -10.80 -16.42
N PHE A 172 -10.17 -10.07 -16.97
CA PHE A 172 -10.20 -9.47 -18.30
C PHE A 172 -9.39 -10.26 -19.33
N GLY A 173 -9.10 -11.53 -19.05
CA GLY A 173 -8.37 -12.42 -19.97
C GLY A 173 -6.85 -12.37 -19.84
N VAL A 174 -6.30 -11.75 -18.79
CA VAL A 174 -4.86 -11.84 -18.50
C VAL A 174 -4.54 -13.21 -17.92
N GLU A 175 -3.92 -14.04 -18.75
CA GLU A 175 -3.58 -15.42 -18.43
C GLU A 175 -2.22 -15.53 -17.72
N ILE A 176 -2.24 -16.00 -16.46
CA ILE A 176 -1.05 -16.35 -15.70
C ILE A 176 -1.03 -17.86 -15.46
N PRO A 177 0.05 -18.58 -15.82
CA PRO A 177 0.18 -20.00 -15.55
C PRO A 177 0.16 -20.29 -14.04
N ASP A 178 -0.69 -21.23 -13.64
CA ASP A 178 -0.78 -21.67 -12.25
C ASP A 178 -1.32 -23.11 -12.16
N THR A 179 -0.53 -23.99 -11.57
CA THR A 179 -0.85 -25.40 -11.34
C THR A 179 -0.81 -25.77 -9.86
N LYS A 180 -0.57 -24.81 -8.97
CA LYS A 180 -0.29 -25.07 -7.56
C LYS A 180 -1.51 -24.76 -6.71
N HIS A 181 -1.66 -25.51 -5.63
CA HIS A 181 -2.68 -25.22 -4.62
C HIS A 181 -2.20 -24.07 -3.72
N PRO A 182 -3.12 -23.23 -3.20
CA PRO A 182 -2.81 -22.27 -2.16
C PRO A 182 -2.12 -22.92 -0.96
N LEU A 183 -1.17 -22.20 -0.34
CA LEU A 183 -0.44 -22.67 0.82
C LEU A 183 -1.06 -22.13 2.11
N VAL A 184 -1.28 -23.02 3.07
CA VAL A 184 -1.83 -22.69 4.39
C VAL A 184 -0.72 -22.82 5.43
N TYR A 185 -0.44 -21.73 6.15
CA TYR A 185 0.66 -21.69 7.12
C TYR A 185 0.20 -21.76 8.56
N THR A 186 -0.95 -21.18 8.90
CA THR A 186 -1.42 -21.09 10.28
C THR A 186 -2.93 -20.99 10.30
N ILE A 187 -3.54 -21.71 11.24
CA ILE A 187 -4.91 -21.51 11.69
C ILE A 187 -4.85 -21.01 13.12
N MET A 188 -5.64 -19.99 13.41
CA MET A 188 -5.79 -19.40 14.74
C MET A 188 -7.26 -19.53 15.17
N GLY A 189 -7.51 -19.99 16.39
CA GLY A 189 -8.81 -19.93 17.04
C GLY A 189 -8.89 -18.73 17.97
N TYR A 190 -10.02 -18.04 17.98
CA TYR A 190 -10.27 -16.83 18.77
C TYR A 190 -11.48 -17.03 19.68
N PRO A 191 -11.30 -17.23 20.99
CA PRO A 191 -12.39 -17.12 21.96
C PRO A 191 -12.93 -15.68 22.01
N ILE A 192 -14.24 -15.50 21.97
CA ILE A 192 -14.91 -14.18 21.95
C ILE A 192 -15.83 -14.03 23.16
N GLY A 193 -15.43 -13.17 24.10
CA GLY A 193 -16.19 -12.88 25.32
C GLY A 193 -15.70 -13.64 26.55
N GLU A 194 -16.22 -13.27 27.72
CA GLU A 194 -15.71 -13.68 29.04
C GLU A 194 -15.91 -15.16 29.39
N SER A 195 -16.80 -15.87 28.70
CA SER A 195 -17.05 -17.30 28.94
C SER A 195 -16.57 -18.19 27.79
N ALA A 196 -16.06 -17.60 26.71
CA ALA A 196 -15.62 -18.36 25.55
C ALA A 196 -14.25 -18.97 25.80
N GLN A 197 -14.02 -20.17 25.26
CA GLN A 197 -12.73 -20.84 25.38
C GLN A 197 -12.44 -21.75 24.19
N ILE A 198 -11.15 -21.91 23.89
CA ILE A 198 -10.62 -22.94 23.01
C ILE A 198 -9.45 -23.58 23.75
N ASN A 199 -9.50 -24.90 23.92
CA ASN A 199 -8.51 -25.69 24.66
C ASN A 199 -8.22 -25.10 26.06
N GLN A 200 -9.27 -24.70 26.79
CA GLN A 200 -9.21 -24.08 28.13
C GLN A 200 -8.49 -22.71 28.17
N SER A 201 -8.27 -22.07 27.02
CA SER A 201 -7.70 -20.73 26.90
C SER A 201 -8.73 -19.73 26.41
N GLN A 202 -8.69 -18.51 26.97
CA GLN A 202 -9.43 -17.34 26.49
C GLN A 202 -8.58 -16.47 25.55
N ASN A 203 -7.30 -16.81 25.39
CA ASN A 203 -6.41 -16.13 24.47
C ASN A 203 -6.49 -16.78 23.07
N PRO A 204 -6.08 -16.09 21.99
CA PRO A 204 -5.98 -16.71 20.68
C PRO A 204 -5.07 -17.94 20.70
N VAL A 205 -5.55 -19.06 20.15
CA VAL A 205 -4.83 -20.35 20.16
C VAL A 205 -4.40 -20.71 18.74
N LYS A 206 -3.09 -20.87 18.55
CA LYS A 206 -2.54 -21.41 17.30
C LYS A 206 -2.83 -22.90 17.22
N LEU A 207 -3.50 -23.33 16.16
CA LEU A 207 -3.91 -24.72 15.97
C LEU A 207 -2.96 -25.47 15.04
N ARG A 208 -2.65 -26.73 15.36
CA ARG A 208 -1.75 -27.58 14.57
C ARG A 208 -2.44 -28.06 13.31
N LEU A 209 -1.85 -27.73 12.17
CA LEU A 209 -2.23 -28.24 10.85
C LEU A 209 -1.60 -29.62 10.60
N ILE A 210 -2.40 -30.58 10.14
CA ILE A 210 -1.97 -31.93 9.78
C ILE A 210 -2.34 -32.15 8.30
N LEU A 211 -1.34 -32.19 7.43
CA LEU A 211 -1.53 -32.51 6.00
C LEU A 211 -2.02 -33.95 5.84
N GLN A 212 -3.10 -34.13 5.10
CA GLN A 212 -3.69 -35.42 4.76
C GLN A 212 -3.12 -35.95 3.43
N LYS A 213 -3.31 -37.25 3.18
CA LYS A 213 -2.81 -37.91 1.97
C LYS A 213 -3.42 -37.38 0.66
N ASP A 214 -4.62 -36.82 0.73
CA ASP A 214 -5.36 -36.25 -0.39
C ASP A 214 -5.03 -34.76 -0.64
N GLY A 215 -4.09 -34.18 0.11
CA GLY A 215 -3.68 -32.78 0.00
C GLY A 215 -4.53 -31.81 0.84
N THR A 216 -5.60 -32.28 1.49
CA THR A 216 -6.36 -31.46 2.45
C THR A 216 -5.64 -31.33 3.79
N TYR A 217 -6.07 -30.38 4.62
CA TYR A 217 -5.58 -30.26 5.99
C TYR A 217 -6.66 -30.62 6.99
N LYS A 218 -6.24 -31.28 8.07
CA LYS A 218 -7.05 -31.47 9.26
C LYS A 218 -6.35 -30.79 10.43
N VAL A 219 -7.09 -30.02 11.21
CA VAL A 219 -6.63 -29.50 12.49
C VAL A 219 -6.80 -30.58 13.56
N GLU A 220 -5.95 -30.56 14.59
CA GLU A 220 -6.18 -31.38 15.79
C GLU A 220 -7.59 -31.21 16.36
N ASN A 221 -8.09 -32.22 17.09
CA ASN A 221 -9.38 -32.08 17.72
C ASN A 221 -9.30 -31.00 18.80
N ILE A 222 -10.12 -29.96 18.69
CA ILE A 222 -10.16 -28.88 19.68
C ILE A 222 -11.37 -29.06 20.58
N ILE A 223 -11.23 -28.61 21.82
CA ILE A 223 -12.35 -28.48 22.75
C ILE A 223 -12.70 -26.99 22.83
N ALA A 224 -13.95 -26.63 22.62
CA ALA A 224 -14.38 -25.23 22.67
C ALA A 224 -15.74 -25.05 23.33
N PHE A 225 -16.02 -23.82 23.78
CA PHE A 225 -17.32 -23.43 24.30
C PHE A 225 -17.52 -21.92 24.12
N GLY A 226 -18.78 -21.51 23.93
CA GLY A 226 -19.15 -20.11 23.73
C GLY A 226 -18.91 -19.62 22.30
N ARG A 227 -18.93 -18.29 22.14
CA ARG A 227 -18.72 -17.63 20.85
C ARG A 227 -17.25 -17.67 20.47
N ILE A 228 -16.92 -18.20 19.29
CA ILE A 228 -15.56 -18.30 18.79
C ILE A 228 -15.47 -17.82 17.33
N GLY A 229 -14.28 -17.42 16.91
CA GLY A 229 -13.93 -17.15 15.51
C GLY A 229 -12.66 -17.89 15.11
N PHE A 230 -12.40 -17.97 13.80
CA PHE A 230 -11.16 -18.52 13.27
C PHE A 230 -10.43 -17.50 12.39
N GLY A 231 -9.13 -17.67 12.25
CA GLY A 231 -8.32 -16.92 11.30
C GLY A 231 -7.30 -17.81 10.59
N ILE A 232 -6.83 -17.35 9.43
CA ILE A 232 -5.95 -18.10 8.53
C ILE A 232 -4.80 -17.23 8.01
N ALA A 233 -3.57 -17.75 8.05
CA ALA A 233 -2.49 -17.27 7.20
C ALA A 233 -2.38 -18.19 5.98
N THR A 234 -2.68 -17.63 4.82
CA THR A 234 -2.62 -18.33 3.53
C THR A 234 -2.12 -17.39 2.46
N ASN A 235 -1.51 -17.94 1.42
CA ASN A 235 -1.17 -17.24 0.19
C ASN A 235 -1.32 -18.18 -0.99
N ASP A 236 -1.34 -17.58 -2.16
CA ASP A 236 -1.17 -18.26 -3.42
C ASP A 236 0.31 -18.20 -3.87
N GLN A 237 0.69 -19.09 -4.79
CA GLN A 237 2.01 -19.12 -5.37
C GLN A 237 1.96 -19.66 -6.81
N GLN A 238 1.76 -18.79 -7.79
CA GLN A 238 1.75 -19.12 -9.23
C GLN A 238 3.03 -19.83 -9.70
N ASP A 239 2.98 -20.35 -10.94
CA ASP A 239 4.14 -20.96 -11.59
C ASP A 239 5.22 -19.93 -11.94
N GLY A 240 6.45 -20.41 -12.14
CA GLY A 240 7.59 -19.59 -12.56
C GLY A 240 8.21 -18.68 -11.49
N ALA A 241 7.58 -18.49 -10.32
CA ALA A 241 8.14 -17.72 -9.21
C ALA A 241 7.81 -18.29 -7.82
N SER A 242 8.59 -17.87 -6.81
CA SER A 242 8.36 -18.17 -5.39
C SER A 242 7.71 -17.04 -4.60
N ASN A 243 7.17 -16.05 -5.32
CA ASN A 243 6.50 -14.90 -4.72
C ASN A 243 5.22 -15.32 -3.99
N LYS A 244 4.95 -14.64 -2.87
CA LYS A 244 3.72 -14.85 -2.09
C LYS A 244 2.64 -13.96 -2.69
N ASN A 245 1.64 -14.58 -3.32
CA ASN A 245 0.57 -13.87 -3.99
C ASN A 245 -0.74 -13.98 -3.19
N GLY A 246 -1.69 -13.08 -3.45
CA GLY A 246 -3.01 -13.12 -2.85
C GLY A 246 -3.82 -14.31 -3.36
N VAL A 247 -4.56 -14.97 -2.48
CA VAL A 247 -5.57 -15.98 -2.85
C VAL A 247 -6.78 -15.28 -3.47
N TYR A 248 -7.58 -16.01 -4.26
CA TYR A 248 -8.73 -15.45 -4.96
C TYR A 248 -10.00 -15.46 -4.11
N GLU A 249 -10.25 -16.57 -3.41
CA GLU A 249 -11.47 -16.78 -2.62
C GLU A 249 -11.16 -17.55 -1.33
N ILE A 250 -11.83 -17.18 -0.24
CA ILE A 250 -11.88 -17.95 1.00
C ILE A 250 -13.34 -18.13 1.39
N LYS A 251 -13.78 -19.38 1.50
CA LYS A 251 -15.12 -19.78 1.95
C LYS A 251 -15.05 -20.59 3.23
N THR A 252 -16.04 -20.42 4.09
CA THR A 252 -16.10 -21.15 5.35
C THR A 252 -17.49 -21.72 5.60
N ALA A 253 -17.55 -22.86 6.27
CA ALA A 253 -18.80 -23.49 6.64
C ALA A 253 -18.73 -24.13 8.02
N TYR A 254 -19.87 -24.15 8.72
CA TYR A 254 -20.06 -24.80 10.00
C TYR A 254 -21.15 -25.86 9.88
N ASN A 255 -20.78 -27.13 10.09
CA ASN A 255 -21.64 -28.30 9.82
C ASN A 255 -22.25 -28.32 8.40
N GLY A 256 -21.50 -27.78 7.43
CA GLY A 256 -21.91 -27.70 6.02
C GLY A 256 -22.72 -26.45 5.65
N GLU A 257 -23.12 -25.62 6.61
CA GLU A 257 -23.76 -24.32 6.33
C GLU A 257 -22.70 -23.22 6.17
N GLU A 258 -22.77 -22.45 5.09
CA GLU A 258 -21.83 -21.36 4.82
C GLU A 258 -21.88 -20.27 5.91
N LYS A 259 -20.71 -19.80 6.35
CA LYS A 259 -20.56 -18.80 7.42
C LYS A 259 -19.93 -17.49 6.97
N PHE A 260 -18.98 -17.54 6.05
CA PHE A 260 -18.20 -16.38 5.64
C PHE A 260 -17.54 -16.61 4.27
N GLU A 261 -17.60 -15.61 3.40
CA GLU A 261 -16.98 -15.60 2.08
C GLU A 261 -16.20 -14.29 1.85
N VAL A 262 -14.94 -14.43 1.46
CA VAL A 262 -14.10 -13.34 0.96
C VAL A 262 -13.72 -13.62 -0.49
N LEU A 263 -13.92 -12.63 -1.37
CA LEU A 263 -13.67 -12.73 -2.81
C LEU A 263 -12.91 -11.49 -3.35
N PHE A 264 -11.75 -11.73 -3.94
CA PHE A 264 -10.82 -10.69 -4.42
C PHE A 264 -10.99 -10.36 -5.92
N GLU A 265 -12.16 -9.85 -6.28
CA GLU A 265 -12.44 -9.39 -7.66
C GLU A 265 -12.27 -7.87 -7.84
N LYS A 266 -12.66 -7.10 -6.82
CA LYS A 266 -12.75 -5.63 -6.86
C LYS A 266 -12.85 -5.07 -5.44
N PHE A 267 -12.27 -3.89 -5.22
CA PHE A 267 -12.43 -3.13 -3.97
C PHE A 267 -12.38 -1.62 -4.23
N SER A 268 -12.76 -0.79 -3.26
CA SER A 268 -12.53 0.66 -3.31
C SER A 268 -11.20 1.03 -2.64
N PHE A 269 -10.48 2.04 -3.14
CA PHE A 269 -9.29 2.54 -2.44
C PHE A 269 -9.61 3.05 -1.03
N ASP A 270 -10.81 3.61 -0.84
CA ASP A 270 -11.26 4.21 0.42
C ASP A 270 -11.41 3.18 1.56
N GLU A 271 -11.67 1.91 1.21
CA GLU A 271 -11.85 0.84 2.21
C GLU A 271 -10.55 0.07 2.48
N THR A 272 -9.52 0.19 1.64
CA THR A 272 -8.35 -0.71 1.71
C THR A 272 -7.63 -0.70 3.06
N ARG A 273 -7.64 0.43 3.78
CA ARG A 273 -7.00 0.52 5.11
C ARG A 273 -7.68 -0.33 6.17
N TYR A 274 -8.96 -0.66 5.98
CA TYR A 274 -9.66 -1.62 6.85
C TYR A 274 -9.08 -3.04 6.75
N LEU A 275 -8.13 -3.30 5.84
CA LEU A 275 -7.22 -4.45 5.95
C LEU A 275 -6.65 -4.62 7.35
N ASN A 276 -6.29 -3.52 8.03
CA ASN A 276 -5.74 -3.58 9.38
C ASN A 276 -6.74 -4.07 10.43
N ARG A 277 -8.05 -4.01 10.13
CA ARG A 277 -9.12 -4.60 10.95
C ARG A 277 -9.44 -6.04 10.52
N TYR A 278 -9.27 -6.35 9.24
CA TYR A 278 -9.44 -7.69 8.69
C TYR A 278 -8.35 -8.68 9.13
N ILE A 279 -7.14 -8.19 9.41
CA ILE A 279 -6.07 -9.02 9.96
C ILE A 279 -6.00 -8.93 11.49
N ASP A 280 -5.38 -9.93 12.10
CA ASP A 280 -4.84 -9.81 13.46
C ASP A 280 -3.60 -8.89 13.44
N TYR A 281 -3.84 -7.59 13.64
CA TYR A 281 -2.80 -6.57 13.55
C TYR A 281 -1.75 -6.71 14.65
N GLY A 282 -2.15 -7.02 15.89
CA GLY A 282 -1.22 -7.25 17.00
C GLY A 282 -0.33 -8.47 16.73
N TYR A 283 -0.90 -9.57 16.25
CA TYR A 283 -0.11 -10.74 15.84
C TYR A 283 0.84 -10.41 14.69
N PHE A 284 0.39 -9.63 13.69
CA PHE A 284 1.25 -9.17 12.60
C PHE A 284 2.43 -8.33 13.09
N GLN A 285 2.21 -7.42 14.03
CA GLN A 285 3.25 -6.55 14.54
C GLN A 285 4.32 -7.32 15.32
N ASN A 286 3.92 -8.33 16.08
CA ASN A 286 4.82 -9.14 16.89
C ASN A 286 5.49 -10.28 16.12
N ASN A 287 4.81 -10.87 15.13
CA ASN A 287 5.27 -12.09 14.45
C ASN A 287 5.57 -11.93 12.96
N LYS A 288 5.28 -10.75 12.39
CA LYS A 288 5.40 -10.45 10.95
C LYS A 288 4.65 -11.43 10.03
N SER A 289 3.58 -12.03 10.56
CA SER A 289 2.67 -12.93 9.84
C SER A 289 1.24 -12.39 9.93
N ARG A 290 0.54 -12.34 8.81
CA ARG A 290 -0.83 -11.80 8.73
C ARG A 290 -1.83 -12.94 8.86
N ILE A 291 -2.53 -13.00 9.97
CA ILE A 291 -3.70 -13.87 10.14
C ILE A 291 -4.91 -13.09 9.65
N GLN A 292 -5.56 -13.56 8.59
CA GLN A 292 -6.84 -13.02 8.12
C GLN A 292 -7.95 -13.57 9.01
N LYS A 293 -8.75 -12.70 9.61
CA LYS A 293 -9.90 -13.10 10.42
C LYS A 293 -11.01 -13.59 9.49
N LEU A 294 -11.52 -14.79 9.74
CA LEU A 294 -12.65 -15.39 9.02
C LEU A 294 -13.99 -15.03 9.67
N PHE A 295 -14.02 -13.85 10.28
CA PHE A 295 -15.16 -13.22 10.90
C PHE A 295 -14.99 -11.69 10.80
N ARG A 296 -16.10 -10.97 10.78
CA ARG A 296 -16.13 -9.51 10.68
C ARG A 296 -16.34 -8.89 12.05
N GLU A 297 -15.32 -8.18 12.52
CA GLU A 297 -15.45 -7.26 13.65
C GLU A 297 -16.20 -5.99 13.24
N SER A 298 -16.76 -5.28 14.22
CA SER A 298 -17.37 -3.96 14.01
C SER A 298 -16.40 -2.98 13.33
N ASN A 299 -16.98 -1.97 12.67
CA ASN A 299 -16.24 -0.93 11.94
C ASN A 299 -15.32 -1.50 10.85
N ASN A 300 -15.83 -2.47 10.08
CA ASN A 300 -15.13 -3.08 8.95
C ASN A 300 -16.04 -3.15 7.69
N PRO A 301 -16.01 -2.14 6.81
CA PRO A 301 -16.89 -2.02 5.64
C PRO A 301 -16.38 -2.76 4.40
N LEU A 302 -15.35 -3.61 4.52
CA LEU A 302 -14.67 -4.21 3.37
C LEU A 302 -15.61 -4.96 2.41
N SER A 303 -15.71 -4.47 1.17
CA SER A 303 -16.57 -5.02 0.13
C SER A 303 -16.12 -6.36 -0.45
N ILE A 304 -14.90 -6.80 -0.13
CA ILE A 304 -14.40 -8.14 -0.48
C ILE A 304 -15.10 -9.24 0.31
N ILE A 305 -15.69 -8.94 1.48
CA ILE A 305 -16.52 -9.88 2.23
C ILE A 305 -17.90 -9.90 1.55
N LYS A 306 -18.21 -10.99 0.85
CA LYS A 306 -19.41 -11.12 0.01
C LYS A 306 -20.59 -11.72 0.74
N TYR A 307 -20.31 -12.61 1.67
CA TYR A 307 -21.30 -13.27 2.48
C TYR A 307 -20.80 -13.43 3.91
N GLU A 308 -21.72 -13.26 4.86
CA GLU A 308 -21.48 -13.53 6.27
C GLU A 308 -22.79 -13.94 6.96
N ASN A 309 -22.69 -14.93 7.83
CA ASN A 309 -23.76 -15.35 8.75
C ASN A 309 -23.24 -15.20 10.18
N ASP A 310 -23.97 -14.44 11.01
CA ASP A 310 -23.51 -14.00 12.34
C ASP A 310 -22.07 -13.44 12.31
N SER A 311 -21.78 -12.61 11.30
CA SER A 311 -20.46 -12.05 11.02
C SER A 311 -19.33 -13.08 10.90
N GLY A 312 -19.62 -14.36 10.61
CA GLY A 312 -18.63 -15.44 10.53
C GLY A 312 -18.25 -16.07 11.88
N TYR A 313 -18.83 -15.62 13.00
CA TYR A 313 -18.65 -16.26 14.30
C TYR A 313 -19.43 -17.58 14.42
N LEU A 314 -18.98 -18.42 15.35
CA LEU A 314 -19.63 -19.68 15.72
C LEU A 314 -20.02 -19.64 17.19
N ASP A 315 -21.20 -20.17 17.52
CA ASP A 315 -21.61 -20.41 18.90
C ASP A 315 -21.51 -21.91 19.22
N VAL A 316 -20.49 -22.30 19.99
CA VAL A 316 -20.24 -23.69 20.36
C VAL A 316 -20.91 -24.02 21.68
N GLN A 317 -21.80 -25.02 21.66
CA GLN A 317 -22.57 -25.46 22.83
C GLN A 317 -21.96 -26.72 23.46
N ASP A 318 -22.12 -26.84 24.78
CA ASP A 318 -21.69 -28.01 25.54
C ASP A 318 -22.45 -29.28 25.10
N GLY A 319 -21.74 -30.40 24.97
CA GLY A 319 -22.30 -31.70 24.62
C GLY A 319 -22.48 -31.98 23.13
N PHE A 320 -22.14 -31.04 22.23
CA PHE A 320 -22.25 -31.21 20.78
C PHE A 320 -20.89 -31.32 20.11
N THR A 321 -20.78 -32.19 19.11
CA THR A 321 -19.63 -32.21 18.19
C THR A 321 -20.01 -31.51 16.90
N SER A 322 -19.06 -30.78 16.33
CA SER A 322 -19.26 -30.02 15.11
C SER A 322 -17.99 -29.99 14.28
N THR A 323 -18.11 -29.57 13.02
CA THR A 323 -16.96 -29.39 12.12
C THR A 323 -17.06 -28.03 11.46
N TYR A 324 -15.97 -27.27 11.54
CA TYR A 324 -15.77 -26.07 10.75
C TYR A 324 -14.84 -26.37 9.59
N SER A 325 -15.16 -25.90 8.38
CA SER A 325 -14.33 -26.08 7.20
C SER A 325 -13.97 -24.75 6.58
N ILE A 326 -12.74 -24.65 6.06
CA ILE A 326 -12.23 -23.49 5.32
C ILE A 326 -11.79 -23.99 3.94
N GLU A 327 -12.35 -23.44 2.88
CA GLU A 327 -11.95 -23.65 1.49
C GLU A 327 -11.19 -22.42 1.01
N VAL A 328 -9.96 -22.61 0.54
CA VAL A 328 -9.14 -21.55 -0.05
C VAL A 328 -8.88 -21.88 -1.51
N LYS A 329 -9.14 -20.91 -2.39
CA LYS A 329 -9.07 -21.09 -3.85
C LYS A 329 -8.21 -19.99 -4.47
N ASP A 330 -7.38 -20.36 -5.44
CA ASP A 330 -6.68 -19.41 -6.32
C ASP A 330 -7.56 -18.98 -7.51
N TYR A 331 -7.03 -18.15 -8.41
CA TYR A 331 -7.80 -17.72 -9.57
C TYR A 331 -8.05 -18.83 -10.60
N LYS A 332 -7.16 -19.83 -10.71
CA LYS A 332 -7.29 -20.96 -11.64
C LYS A 332 -8.21 -22.06 -11.12
N GLY A 333 -8.67 -21.95 -9.88
CA GLY A 333 -9.56 -22.90 -9.23
C GLY A 333 -8.83 -24.00 -8.46
N ASN A 334 -7.49 -23.97 -8.35
CA ASN A 334 -6.81 -24.90 -7.46
C ASN A 334 -7.24 -24.59 -6.01
N THR A 335 -7.63 -25.64 -5.31
CA THR A 335 -8.34 -25.50 -4.03
C THR A 335 -7.64 -26.32 -2.95
N VAL A 336 -7.63 -25.79 -1.72
CA VAL A 336 -7.25 -26.52 -0.51
C VAL A 336 -8.37 -26.40 0.52
N ILE A 337 -8.69 -27.52 1.17
CA ILE A 337 -9.74 -27.58 2.21
C ILE A 337 -9.06 -27.88 3.55
N ILE A 338 -9.46 -27.14 4.58
CA ILE A 338 -9.05 -27.32 5.97
C ILE A 338 -10.28 -27.73 6.78
N SER A 339 -10.21 -28.84 7.52
CA SER A 339 -11.25 -29.30 8.45
C SER A 339 -10.82 -29.14 9.90
N ILE A 340 -11.67 -28.49 10.70
CA ILE A 340 -11.46 -28.25 12.14
C ILE A 340 -12.58 -28.99 12.90
N PRO A 341 -12.29 -30.19 13.45
CA PRO A 341 -13.23 -30.87 14.32
C PRO A 341 -13.26 -30.20 15.70
N ILE A 342 -14.47 -29.93 16.19
CA ILE A 342 -14.74 -29.18 17.42
C ILE A 342 -15.60 -30.05 18.34
N GLU A 343 -15.09 -30.33 19.53
CA GLU A 343 -15.87 -30.91 20.63
C GLU A 343 -16.35 -29.79 21.56
N GLY A 344 -17.65 -29.61 21.67
CA GLY A 344 -18.27 -28.62 22.54
C GLY A 344 -18.24 -29.07 23.99
N LYS A 345 -17.40 -28.44 24.82
CA LYS A 345 -17.39 -28.67 26.28
C LYS A 345 -17.07 -27.41 27.06
N ASN A 346 -17.88 -27.13 28.08
CA ASN A 346 -17.58 -26.08 29.04
C ASN A 346 -16.64 -26.61 30.14
N LEU A 347 -15.35 -26.38 29.97
CA LEU A 347 -14.29 -26.73 30.92
C LEU A 347 -13.86 -25.53 31.77
N GLU A 348 -13.07 -25.81 32.81
CA GLU A 348 -12.37 -24.78 33.58
C GLU A 348 -11.34 -24.05 32.71
N ILE A 349 -11.35 -22.73 32.74
CA ILE A 349 -10.39 -21.88 32.03
C ILE A 349 -9.05 -21.89 32.77
N LEU A 350 -7.98 -22.33 32.10
CA LEU A 350 -6.62 -22.37 32.64
C LEU A 350 -5.78 -21.17 32.21
N GLU A 351 -6.08 -20.59 31.06
CA GLU A 351 -5.39 -19.41 30.53
C GLU A 351 -6.39 -18.27 30.34
N PRO A 352 -6.75 -17.54 31.41
CA PRO A 352 -7.67 -16.42 31.32
C PRO A 352 -7.03 -15.28 30.51
N LYS A 353 -7.86 -14.53 29.79
CA LYS A 353 -7.42 -13.34 29.08
C LYS A 353 -7.34 -12.18 30.08
N ILE A 354 -6.18 -11.55 30.19
CA ILE A 354 -5.99 -10.38 31.04
C ILE A 354 -6.04 -9.15 30.14
N ASP A 355 -7.17 -8.45 30.16
CA ASP A 355 -7.29 -7.18 29.46
C ASP A 355 -6.48 -6.09 30.20
N ALA A 356 -5.51 -5.49 29.50
CA ALA A 356 -4.73 -4.40 30.03
C ALA A 356 -5.60 -3.15 30.14
N THR A 357 -5.73 -2.60 31.36
CA THR A 357 -6.39 -1.32 31.60
C THR A 357 -5.34 -0.24 31.89
N THR A 358 -5.61 0.98 31.47
CA THR A 358 -4.77 2.15 31.71
C THR A 358 -5.64 3.34 32.14
N GLU A 359 -5.01 4.43 32.58
CA GLU A 359 -5.74 5.66 32.93
C GLU A 359 -6.41 6.31 31.70
N ASP A 360 -5.84 6.13 30.52
CA ASP A 360 -6.28 6.79 29.28
C ASP A 360 -7.19 5.85 28.45
N PHE A 361 -8.48 5.81 28.79
CA PHE A 361 -9.51 5.14 27.98
C PHE A 361 -10.04 6.06 26.88
N ILE A 362 -9.94 5.63 25.63
CA ILE A 362 -10.28 6.41 24.43
C ILE A 362 -11.47 5.76 23.74
N TYR A 363 -12.56 6.52 23.64
CA TYR A 363 -13.70 6.14 22.82
C TYR A 363 -13.40 6.37 21.34
N ALA A 364 -13.74 5.41 20.49
CA ALA A 364 -13.47 5.50 19.06
C ALA A 364 -14.40 6.49 18.33
N ASP A 365 -15.61 6.72 18.84
CA ASP A 365 -16.67 7.43 18.13
C ASP A 365 -16.65 8.95 18.30
N HIS A 366 -15.88 9.49 19.24
CA HIS A 366 -15.72 10.93 19.45
C HIS A 366 -14.26 11.37 19.54
N ALA A 367 -14.03 12.67 19.36
CA ALA A 367 -12.69 13.22 19.38
C ALA A 367 -12.19 13.35 20.83
N THR A 368 -10.92 12.99 21.05
CA THR A 368 -10.27 13.05 22.37
C THR A 368 -9.03 13.94 22.32
N SER A 369 -8.85 14.78 23.33
CA SER A 369 -7.63 15.60 23.52
C SER A 369 -6.96 15.24 24.84
N ILE A 370 -5.66 14.97 24.81
CA ILE A 370 -4.89 14.53 25.97
C ILE A 370 -3.64 15.41 26.07
N THR A 371 -3.30 15.82 27.29
CA THR A 371 -2.05 16.53 27.56
C THR A 371 -1.22 15.74 28.56
N LYS A 372 0.03 15.44 28.21
CA LYS A 372 1.01 14.79 29.10
C LYS A 372 2.31 15.59 29.04
N GLY A 373 2.68 16.24 30.13
CA GLY A 373 3.82 17.17 30.15
C GLY A 373 3.67 18.26 29.09
N LYS A 374 4.67 18.43 28.23
CA LYS A 374 4.67 19.40 27.11
C LYS A 374 3.99 18.90 25.83
N PHE A 375 3.52 17.65 25.83
CA PHE A 375 2.88 17.05 24.66
C PHE A 375 1.37 17.17 24.73
N SER A 376 0.76 17.53 23.60
CA SER A 376 -0.68 17.50 23.37
C SER A 376 -1.00 16.54 22.24
N ILE A 377 -1.93 15.62 22.48
CA ILE A 377 -2.38 14.60 21.54
C ILE A 377 -3.83 14.89 21.21
N TYR A 378 -4.17 14.94 19.93
CA TYR A 378 -5.54 15.05 19.45
C TYR A 378 -5.87 13.85 18.58
N ILE A 379 -6.81 13.03 19.04
CA ILE A 379 -7.34 11.83 18.38
C ILE A 379 -8.72 12.19 17.82
N PRO A 380 -8.88 12.42 16.50
CA PRO A 380 -10.19 12.65 15.92
C PRO A 380 -11.11 11.44 16.08
N ALA A 381 -12.43 11.67 16.07
CA ALA A 381 -13.43 10.61 15.99
C ALA A 381 -13.16 9.67 14.79
N ASN A 382 -13.39 8.37 15.01
CA ASN A 382 -13.17 7.28 14.07
C ASN A 382 -11.70 7.13 13.62
N SER A 383 -10.75 7.56 14.45
CA SER A 383 -9.32 7.30 14.21
C SER A 383 -8.90 5.91 14.68
N LEU A 384 -9.57 5.36 15.67
CA LEU A 384 -9.41 4.00 16.17
C LEU A 384 -10.61 3.16 15.69
N TYR A 385 -10.43 1.85 15.58
CA TYR A 385 -11.50 0.95 15.12
C TYR A 385 -12.49 0.58 16.22
N GLU A 386 -12.09 0.71 17.48
CA GLU A 386 -12.88 0.40 18.66
C GLU A 386 -12.34 1.16 19.88
N ASP A 387 -13.14 1.21 20.93
CA ASP A 387 -12.75 1.83 22.20
C ASP A 387 -11.56 1.09 22.79
N THR A 388 -10.61 1.83 23.36
CA THR A 388 -9.34 1.22 23.76
C THR A 388 -8.66 1.94 24.92
N PHE A 389 -7.91 1.16 25.70
CA PHE A 389 -6.99 1.68 26.71
C PHE A 389 -5.63 1.94 26.08
N LEU A 390 -5.11 3.16 26.21
CA LEU A 390 -3.79 3.53 25.72
C LEU A 390 -2.82 3.80 26.87
N LYS A 391 -1.56 3.37 26.71
CA LYS A 391 -0.48 3.73 27.63
C LYS A 391 0.19 5.00 27.11
N ILE A 392 0.01 6.12 27.79
CA ILE A 392 0.53 7.42 27.35
C ILE A 392 1.35 8.07 28.45
N GLU A 393 2.67 8.17 28.23
CA GLU A 393 3.62 8.68 29.21
C GLU A 393 4.55 9.70 28.56
N ALA A 394 4.76 10.84 29.22
CA ALA A 394 5.71 11.86 28.76
C ALA A 394 6.85 11.98 29.77
N LYS A 395 8.10 11.91 29.29
CA LYS A 395 9.32 12.05 30.10
C LYS A 395 10.33 12.92 29.36
N GLY A 396 10.55 14.13 29.86
CA GLY A 396 11.46 15.09 29.24
C GLY A 396 11.02 15.41 27.80
N ASP A 397 11.89 15.08 26.84
CA ASP A 397 11.69 15.33 25.41
C ASP A 397 11.05 14.16 24.66
N THR A 398 10.64 13.11 25.38
CA THR A 398 10.08 11.89 24.81
C THR A 398 8.63 11.67 25.26
N LEU A 399 7.79 11.25 24.33
CA LEU A 399 6.43 10.77 24.52
C LEU A 399 6.37 9.29 24.13
N THR A 400 6.07 8.42 25.09
CA THR A 400 5.66 7.04 24.82
C THR A 400 4.18 7.02 24.58
N PHE A 401 3.78 6.75 23.32
CA PHE A 401 2.39 6.75 22.89
C PHE A 401 1.97 5.35 22.46
N HIS A 402 1.77 4.49 23.46
CA HIS A 402 1.36 3.09 23.34
C HIS A 402 2.28 2.20 22.48
N GLU A 403 2.10 0.89 22.57
CA GLU A 403 2.78 -0.07 21.69
C GLU A 403 2.06 -0.12 20.33
N ASP A 404 2.81 -0.37 19.25
CA ASP A 404 2.26 -0.46 17.88
C ASP A 404 1.57 -1.79 17.59
N VAL A 405 0.66 -2.21 18.47
CA VAL A 405 -0.16 -3.44 18.35
C VAL A 405 -1.64 -3.16 18.09
N ILE A 406 -2.04 -1.88 18.08
CA ILE A 406 -3.39 -1.42 17.75
C ILE A 406 -3.32 -0.56 16.49
N PRO A 407 -4.09 -0.86 15.44
CA PRO A 407 -4.02 -0.09 14.21
C PRO A 407 -4.78 1.22 14.32
N ILE A 408 -4.17 2.30 13.82
CA ILE A 408 -4.82 3.61 13.69
C ILE A 408 -5.35 3.79 12.26
N HIS A 409 -6.63 4.08 12.11
CA HIS A 409 -7.30 4.31 10.83
C HIS A 409 -7.04 5.72 10.28
N ARG A 410 -7.30 6.78 11.05
CA ARG A 410 -7.11 8.19 10.63
C ARG A 410 -5.93 8.84 11.34
N ASN A 411 -5.33 9.85 10.71
CA ASN A 411 -4.20 10.56 11.32
C ASN A 411 -4.59 11.13 12.69
N ILE A 412 -3.79 10.79 13.71
CA ILE A 412 -3.78 11.44 15.02
C ILE A 412 -2.75 12.56 14.97
N THR A 413 -3.01 13.64 15.71
CA THR A 413 -2.12 14.81 15.75
C THR A 413 -1.35 14.83 17.07
N LEU A 414 -0.03 14.88 16.97
CA LEU A 414 0.88 15.14 18.09
C LEU A 414 1.34 16.58 18.02
N SER A 415 1.39 17.26 19.15
CA SER A 415 1.94 18.60 19.26
C SER A 415 2.83 18.73 20.48
N VAL A 416 3.87 19.54 20.38
CA VAL A 416 4.76 19.86 21.49
C VAL A 416 5.01 21.35 21.56
N ASP A 417 5.04 21.88 22.78
CA ASP A 417 5.47 23.24 23.07
C ASP A 417 7.00 23.28 23.20
N ALA A 418 7.65 24.04 22.32
CA ALA A 418 9.10 24.23 22.27
C ALA A 418 9.54 25.63 22.74
N SER A 419 8.72 26.34 23.50
CA SER A 419 9.01 27.70 23.99
C SER A 419 10.28 27.79 24.86
N ASN A 420 10.63 26.72 25.56
CA ASN A 420 11.82 26.65 26.43
C ASN A 420 13.14 26.40 25.68
N TYR A 421 13.15 26.29 24.35
CA TYR A 421 14.38 26.11 23.56
C TYR A 421 14.97 27.45 23.10
N ASN A 422 16.27 27.47 22.83
CA ASN A 422 16.95 28.66 22.29
C ASN A 422 16.40 29.01 20.89
N GLU A 423 16.27 30.30 20.60
CA GLU A 423 15.79 30.79 19.29
C GLU A 423 16.60 30.23 18.11
N SER A 424 17.92 30.06 18.27
CA SER A 424 18.80 29.47 17.25
C SER A 424 18.43 28.03 16.88
N ASP A 425 17.88 27.29 17.83
CA ASP A 425 17.62 25.86 17.70
C ASP A 425 16.16 25.61 17.29
N LYS A 426 15.26 26.58 17.52
CA LYS A 426 13.83 26.43 17.23
C LYS A 426 13.59 26.07 15.76
N ASP A 427 14.24 26.73 14.83
CA ASP A 427 14.06 26.43 13.40
C ASP A 427 14.67 25.08 12.99
N LYS A 428 15.45 24.45 13.87
CA LYS A 428 16.11 23.16 13.69
C LYS A 428 15.43 22.00 14.41
N LEU A 429 14.32 22.26 15.07
CA LEU A 429 13.56 21.25 15.79
C LEU A 429 12.50 20.56 14.94
N PHE A 430 12.37 19.25 15.12
CA PHE A 430 11.26 18.45 14.60
C PHE A 430 10.78 17.41 15.61
N LEU A 431 9.55 16.91 15.43
CA LEU A 431 9.06 15.75 16.16
C LEU A 431 9.46 14.50 15.38
N GLY A 432 10.43 13.74 15.91
CA GLY A 432 10.85 12.45 15.34
C GLY A 432 10.12 11.27 15.98
N ARG A 433 9.95 10.18 15.24
CA ARG A 433 9.57 8.88 15.83
C ARG A 433 10.86 8.10 16.10
N LEU A 434 10.92 7.41 17.23
CA LEU A 434 12.08 6.60 17.59
C LEU A 434 11.94 5.19 17.01
N ASN A 435 13.03 4.63 16.52
CA ASN A 435 13.11 3.23 16.15
C ASN A 435 13.39 2.33 17.37
N TYR A 436 13.51 1.01 17.17
CA TYR A 436 13.78 0.05 18.25
C TYR A 436 15.13 0.25 18.97
N ARG A 437 16.07 1.01 18.38
CA ARG A 437 17.36 1.40 18.98
C ARG A 437 17.30 2.75 19.69
N GLY A 438 16.15 3.42 19.68
CA GLY A 438 16.00 4.78 20.19
C GLY A 438 16.53 5.87 19.25
N GLU A 439 16.89 5.52 18.01
CA GLU A 439 17.35 6.50 17.01
C GLU A 439 16.13 7.21 16.41
N PRO A 440 16.12 8.54 16.35
CA PRO A 440 15.03 9.28 15.75
C PRO A 440 15.09 9.20 14.22
N TYR A 441 13.93 9.12 13.60
CA TYR A 441 13.77 9.43 12.18
C TYR A 441 12.71 10.50 11.99
N TYR A 442 12.87 11.26 10.91
CA TYR A 442 11.99 12.37 10.61
C TYR A 442 10.53 11.93 10.48
N ASN A 443 9.66 12.61 11.22
CA ASN A 443 8.23 12.61 10.98
C ASN A 443 7.83 14.01 10.56
N SER A 444 7.07 14.12 9.48
CA SER A 444 6.66 15.40 8.89
C SER A 444 6.11 16.35 9.96
N THR A 445 6.91 17.37 10.25
CA THR A 445 6.64 18.32 11.32
C THR A 445 6.36 19.69 10.74
N SER A 446 5.33 20.33 11.26
CA SER A 446 4.97 21.72 10.96
C SER A 446 5.15 22.58 12.20
N ARG A 447 5.56 23.83 12.01
CA ARG A 447 5.77 24.80 13.08
C ARG A 447 4.78 25.96 12.96
N LYS A 448 4.20 26.38 14.09
CA LYS A 448 3.46 27.65 14.22
C LYS A 448 3.86 28.32 15.53
N GLY A 449 4.75 29.32 15.44
CA GLY A 449 5.42 29.89 16.62
C GLY A 449 6.23 28.81 17.35
N ASP A 450 6.02 28.68 18.65
CA ASP A 450 6.70 27.67 19.49
C ASP A 450 6.07 26.28 19.41
N LYS A 451 4.92 26.13 18.74
CA LYS A 451 4.23 24.85 18.65
C LYS A 451 4.69 24.06 17.42
N LEU A 452 5.25 22.89 17.66
CA LEU A 452 5.52 21.88 16.64
C LEU A 452 4.38 20.89 16.57
N THR A 453 4.01 20.44 15.38
CA THR A 453 2.90 19.53 15.13
C THR A 453 3.26 18.49 14.09
N ALA A 454 3.07 17.22 14.44
CA ALA A 454 3.25 16.07 13.56
C ALA A 454 1.95 15.26 13.49
N ARG A 455 1.74 14.56 12.37
CA ARG A 455 0.59 13.65 12.18
C ARG A 455 1.10 12.22 12.06
N THR A 456 0.40 11.28 12.68
CA THR A 456 0.79 9.87 12.66
C THR A 456 -0.40 8.93 12.63
N ARG A 457 -0.17 7.72 12.10
CA ARG A 457 -1.09 6.58 12.17
C ARG A 457 -0.42 5.35 12.76
N THR A 458 0.57 5.58 13.62
CA THR A 458 1.38 4.51 14.20
C THR A 458 1.68 4.86 15.64
N PHE A 459 1.48 3.92 16.54
CA PHE A 459 1.85 4.10 17.94
C PHE A 459 3.37 3.91 18.12
N GLY A 460 3.88 4.23 19.31
CA GLY A 460 5.29 4.11 19.67
C GLY A 460 5.85 5.38 20.31
N ASP A 461 7.17 5.47 20.33
CA ASP A 461 7.88 6.56 20.98
C ASP A 461 8.16 7.72 20.02
N TYR A 462 7.92 8.94 20.49
CA TYR A 462 8.18 10.18 19.77
C TYR A 462 9.08 11.08 20.59
N ALA A 463 10.01 11.77 19.95
CA ALA A 463 10.91 12.69 20.61
C ALA A 463 10.97 14.04 19.89
N LEU A 464 11.23 15.09 20.65
CA LEU A 464 11.63 16.38 20.10
C LEU A 464 13.14 16.35 19.82
N VAL A 465 13.53 16.57 18.56
CA VAL A 465 14.90 16.36 18.06
C VAL A 465 15.39 17.63 17.37
N VAL A 466 16.67 17.97 17.55
CA VAL A 466 17.35 19.08 16.88
C VAL A 466 18.20 18.52 15.73
N ASP A 467 18.11 19.13 14.54
CA ASP A 467 18.97 18.85 13.39
C ASP A 467 19.72 20.10 12.92
N THR A 468 21.02 20.14 13.15
CA THR A 468 21.89 21.24 12.69
C THR A 468 22.84 20.81 11.56
N ILE A 469 22.71 19.58 11.05
CA ILE A 469 23.65 19.02 10.08
C ILE A 469 23.19 19.42 8.68
N VAL A 470 24.09 19.99 7.89
CA VAL A 470 23.79 20.31 6.49
C VAL A 470 23.86 19.04 5.62
N PRO A 471 23.01 18.90 4.59
CA PRO A 471 23.13 17.82 3.62
C PRO A 471 24.52 17.78 2.98
N THR A 472 24.95 16.60 2.55
CA THR A 472 26.19 16.45 1.78
C THR A 472 25.89 16.28 0.29
N ILE A 473 26.72 16.88 -0.56
CA ILE A 473 26.60 16.78 -2.02
C ILE A 473 27.95 16.32 -2.58
N LYS A 474 27.97 15.24 -3.36
CA LYS A 474 29.20 14.68 -3.93
C LYS A 474 29.00 14.33 -5.41
N PRO A 475 29.91 14.72 -6.33
CA PRO A 475 29.92 14.21 -7.69
C PRO A 475 29.99 12.68 -7.69
N PHE A 476 29.17 12.03 -8.51
CA PHE A 476 29.09 10.57 -8.58
C PHE A 476 29.85 10.01 -9.79
N ASN A 477 29.67 10.61 -10.97
CA ASN A 477 30.25 10.12 -12.23
C ASN A 477 31.11 11.17 -12.98
N PHE A 478 31.49 12.26 -12.32
CA PHE A 478 32.34 13.30 -12.90
C PHE A 478 33.25 13.97 -11.86
N SER A 479 34.15 14.82 -12.34
CA SER A 479 34.99 15.69 -11.52
C SER A 479 35.02 17.09 -12.12
N SER A 480 35.23 18.11 -11.28
CA SER A 480 35.35 19.49 -11.73
C SER A 480 36.48 19.65 -12.76
N ASP A 481 36.28 20.56 -13.70
CA ASP A 481 37.23 21.00 -14.71
C ASP A 481 37.65 19.90 -15.69
N LYS A 482 36.78 18.91 -15.91
CA LYS A 482 37.00 17.79 -16.84
C LYS A 482 36.02 17.80 -18.01
N TRP A 483 36.49 17.24 -19.12
CA TRP A 483 35.65 16.90 -20.26
C TRP A 483 34.83 15.65 -19.93
N ILE A 484 33.50 15.76 -19.99
CA ILE A 484 32.56 14.66 -19.71
C ILE A 484 31.68 14.33 -20.91
N SER A 485 32.15 14.65 -22.13
CA SER A 485 31.39 14.43 -23.37
C SER A 485 31.02 12.96 -23.64
N LYS A 486 31.69 12.00 -22.98
CA LYS A 486 31.35 10.57 -23.08
C LYS A 486 30.22 10.15 -22.14
N ASN A 487 29.86 11.00 -21.18
CA ASN A 487 28.81 10.69 -20.23
C ASN A 487 27.45 11.03 -20.85
N GLU A 488 26.55 10.04 -20.85
CA GLU A 488 25.13 10.21 -21.19
C GLU A 488 24.38 10.96 -20.08
N THR A 489 24.86 10.87 -18.83
CA THR A 489 24.23 11.50 -17.67
C THR A 489 25.21 12.25 -16.77
N LEU A 490 24.69 13.20 -16.00
CA LEU A 490 25.40 13.89 -14.92
C LEU A 490 24.78 13.49 -13.58
N GLN A 491 25.60 12.92 -12.70
CA GLN A 491 25.12 12.34 -11.45
C GLN A 491 25.80 12.92 -10.22
N LEU A 492 25.00 13.23 -9.19
CA LEU A 492 25.45 13.67 -7.87
C LEU A 492 24.76 12.87 -6.79
N LYS A 493 25.50 12.48 -5.75
CA LYS A 493 24.95 11.88 -4.54
C LYS A 493 24.57 12.97 -3.54
N ILE A 494 23.39 12.87 -2.96
CA ILE A 494 22.86 13.80 -1.95
C ILE A 494 22.42 13.04 -0.70
N GLU A 495 23.07 13.28 0.44
CA GLU A 495 22.80 12.53 1.69
C GLU A 495 22.45 13.50 2.82
N ASP A 496 21.56 13.07 3.71
CA ASP A 496 21.24 13.74 4.96
C ASP A 496 21.17 12.72 6.11
N ASP A 497 21.72 13.09 7.26
CA ASP A 497 21.93 12.16 8.37
C ASP A 497 20.74 12.08 9.34
N LEU A 498 19.74 12.98 9.24
CA LEU A 498 18.70 13.08 10.27
C LEU A 498 17.31 13.46 9.75
N SER A 499 17.09 14.71 9.34
CA SER A 499 15.75 15.20 8.97
C SER A 499 15.33 14.78 7.55
N GLY A 500 16.27 14.31 6.72
CA GLY A 500 16.05 13.91 5.34
C GLY A 500 15.94 15.09 4.38
N ILE A 501 16.06 14.82 3.08
CA ILE A 501 16.00 15.84 2.03
C ILE A 501 14.57 16.33 1.80
N LYS A 502 14.38 17.65 1.79
CA LYS A 502 13.10 18.30 1.46
C LYS A 502 13.01 18.71 0.01
N SER A 503 14.07 19.31 -0.52
CA SER A 503 14.06 19.84 -1.88
C SER A 503 15.47 19.98 -2.44
N TYR A 504 15.56 19.95 -3.77
CA TYR A 504 16.78 20.24 -4.51
C TYR A 504 16.45 21.09 -5.73
N ARG A 505 17.41 21.89 -6.19
CA ARG A 505 17.33 22.61 -7.47
C ARG A 505 18.70 22.69 -8.12
N ALA A 506 18.78 22.29 -9.39
CA ALA A 506 20.01 22.34 -10.16
C ALA A 506 19.89 23.25 -11.38
N THR A 507 21.00 23.89 -11.74
CA THR A 507 21.11 24.68 -12.97
C THR A 507 22.43 24.42 -13.67
N VAL A 508 22.41 24.48 -15.00
CA VAL A 508 23.60 24.57 -15.85
C VAL A 508 23.57 25.91 -16.58
N ASN A 509 24.63 26.69 -16.46
CA ASN A 509 24.72 28.05 -17.03
C ASN A 509 23.53 28.94 -16.64
N GLY A 510 23.06 28.79 -15.39
CA GLY A 510 21.89 29.50 -14.85
C GLY A 510 20.52 28.99 -15.33
N LYS A 511 20.46 28.06 -16.29
CA LYS A 511 19.23 27.43 -16.77
C LYS A 511 18.89 26.21 -15.92
N PHE A 512 17.62 26.04 -15.54
CA PHE A 512 17.17 24.86 -14.80
C PHE A 512 17.47 23.58 -15.58
N ILE A 513 17.90 22.54 -14.86
CA ILE A 513 18.04 21.17 -15.40
C ILE A 513 17.18 20.21 -14.58
N LEU A 514 16.51 19.29 -15.28
CA LEU A 514 15.62 18.31 -14.67
C LEU A 514 16.46 17.18 -14.05
N MET A 515 16.67 17.23 -12.73
CA MET A 515 17.31 16.15 -11.99
C MET A 515 16.26 15.12 -11.54
N GLU A 516 16.46 13.85 -11.87
CA GLU A 516 15.69 12.74 -11.34
C GLU A 516 16.36 12.20 -10.06
N TYR A 517 15.66 12.28 -8.92
CA TYR A 517 16.15 11.77 -7.63
C TYR A 517 15.74 10.31 -7.40
N ASN A 518 16.73 9.43 -7.32
CA ASN A 518 16.56 8.07 -6.86
C ASN A 518 16.84 7.97 -5.36
N TYR A 519 15.78 8.04 -4.55
CA TYR A 519 15.85 7.97 -3.09
C TYR A 519 16.37 6.63 -2.54
N LYS A 520 16.47 5.58 -3.36
CA LYS A 520 16.99 4.27 -2.94
C LYS A 520 18.52 4.24 -2.96
N THR A 521 19.14 5.11 -3.74
CA THR A 521 20.60 5.21 -3.91
C THR A 521 21.14 6.57 -3.55
N ASP A 522 20.26 7.50 -3.19
CA ASP A 522 20.57 8.90 -2.88
C ASP A 522 21.26 9.65 -4.03
N VAL A 523 20.88 9.33 -5.28
CA VAL A 523 21.51 9.90 -6.49
C VAL A 523 20.52 10.74 -7.28
N LEU A 524 20.91 11.97 -7.57
CA LEU A 524 20.30 12.83 -8.58
C LEU A 524 20.96 12.57 -9.93
N THR A 525 20.14 12.37 -10.97
CA THR A 525 20.60 12.13 -12.36
C THR A 525 19.99 13.16 -13.30
N TYR A 526 20.82 13.85 -14.07
CA TYR A 526 20.41 14.63 -15.24
C TYR A 526 20.79 13.89 -16.52
N ASP A 527 19.87 13.85 -17.48
CA ASP A 527 20.05 13.26 -18.79
C ASP A 527 20.49 14.34 -19.79
N PHE A 528 21.63 14.16 -20.44
CA PHE A 528 22.15 15.15 -21.39
C PHE A 528 21.33 15.23 -22.69
N ASP A 529 20.46 14.26 -22.97
CA ASP A 529 19.51 14.32 -24.09
C ASP A 529 18.50 15.46 -23.96
N ASP A 530 18.40 16.09 -22.79
CA ASP A 530 17.60 17.30 -22.58
C ASP A 530 18.24 18.56 -23.20
N ASN A 531 19.50 18.47 -23.66
CA ASN A 531 20.18 19.50 -24.47
C ASN A 531 20.25 20.92 -23.84
N ILE A 532 20.31 21.02 -22.52
CA ILE A 532 20.48 22.32 -21.81
C ILE A 532 21.94 22.79 -21.77
N SER A 533 22.90 21.85 -21.75
CA SER A 533 24.34 22.17 -21.74
C SER A 533 24.81 22.68 -23.09
N GLU A 534 25.85 23.52 -23.08
CA GLU A 534 26.45 24.14 -24.25
C GLU A 534 27.78 23.45 -24.63
N GLU A 535 28.26 23.68 -25.85
CA GLU A 535 29.59 23.22 -26.25
C GLU A 535 30.67 24.03 -25.52
N GLY A 536 31.70 23.35 -25.02
CA GLY A 536 32.74 23.96 -24.21
C GLY A 536 32.38 23.97 -22.72
N GLU A 537 32.57 25.11 -22.07
CA GLU A 537 32.44 25.27 -20.62
C GLU A 537 30.98 25.32 -20.16
N ASN A 538 30.68 24.59 -19.08
CA ASN A 538 29.37 24.57 -18.45
C ASN A 538 29.52 24.68 -16.93
N ASN A 539 28.73 25.56 -16.33
CA ASN A 539 28.75 25.84 -14.89
C ASN A 539 27.53 25.21 -14.21
N LEU A 540 27.76 24.14 -13.46
CA LEU A 540 26.75 23.46 -12.65
C LEU A 540 26.62 24.15 -11.29
N LYS A 541 25.38 24.33 -10.85
CA LYS A 541 25.02 24.67 -9.47
C LYS A 541 23.91 23.75 -8.99
N LEU A 542 24.07 23.16 -7.81
CA LEU A 542 23.05 22.35 -7.14
C LEU A 542 22.87 22.88 -5.71
N ILE A 543 21.62 23.16 -5.35
CA ILE A 543 21.22 23.52 -3.98
C ILE A 543 20.37 22.38 -3.44
N VAL A 544 20.67 21.92 -2.22
CA VAL A 544 19.93 20.87 -1.51
C VAL A 544 19.54 21.39 -0.13
N ILE A 545 18.28 21.19 0.24
CA ILE A 545 17.70 21.67 1.51
C ILE A 545 17.05 20.48 2.21
N ASP A 546 17.34 20.31 3.50
CA ASP A 546 16.71 19.29 4.34
C ASP A 546 15.32 19.72 4.87
N ASN A 547 14.69 18.87 5.68
CA ASN A 547 13.35 19.15 6.20
C ASN A 547 13.28 20.25 7.28
N VAL A 548 14.40 20.62 7.90
CA VAL A 548 14.49 21.72 8.87
C VAL A 548 15.23 22.97 8.33
N GLY A 549 15.44 23.02 7.00
CA GLY A 549 16.01 24.17 6.31
C GLY A 549 17.53 24.32 6.41
N ASN A 550 18.29 23.29 6.81
CA ASN A 550 19.73 23.28 6.54
C ASN A 550 19.96 23.15 5.03
N SER A 551 20.89 23.93 4.49
CA SER A 551 21.10 24.04 3.05
C SER A 551 22.56 23.83 2.70
N ALA A 552 22.80 23.03 1.66
CA ALA A 552 24.10 22.86 1.03
C ALA A 552 24.06 23.35 -0.42
N THR A 553 25.15 23.96 -0.87
CA THR A 553 25.34 24.38 -2.26
C THR A 553 26.59 23.73 -2.81
N PHE A 554 26.48 23.15 -3.99
CA PHE A 554 27.58 22.57 -4.75
C PHE A 554 27.70 23.30 -6.10
N GLU A 555 28.90 23.74 -6.43
CA GLU A 555 29.22 24.39 -7.70
C GLU A 555 30.40 23.66 -8.34
N ALA A 556 30.33 23.41 -9.64
CA ALA A 556 31.41 22.80 -10.40
C ALA A 556 31.36 23.20 -11.87
N THR A 557 32.52 23.25 -12.50
CA THR A 557 32.64 23.48 -13.94
C THR A 557 32.92 22.16 -14.66
N PHE A 558 32.30 21.93 -15.82
CA PHE A 558 32.60 20.77 -16.66
C PHE A 558 32.59 21.17 -18.14
N PHE A 559 33.24 20.36 -18.98
CA PHE A 559 33.34 20.63 -20.41
C PHE A 559 32.62 19.55 -21.25
N ARG A 560 31.90 19.96 -22.29
CA ARG A 560 31.23 19.05 -23.25
C ARG A 560 31.54 19.40 -24.69
N LYS A 561 31.50 18.39 -25.55
CA LYS A 561 31.46 18.53 -27.01
C LYS A 561 30.08 18.11 -27.44
N ASN A 562 29.43 18.90 -28.29
CA ASN A 562 28.20 18.45 -28.94
C ASN A 562 28.61 17.30 -29.88
N THR A 563 28.05 16.11 -29.65
CA THR A 563 28.28 14.91 -30.45
C THR A 563 27.08 14.59 -31.30
#